data_AF-A0A7X8WLY7-F1
#
_entry.id   AF-A0A7X8WLY7-F1
#
_cell.length_a   1.000
_cell.length_b   1.000
_cell.length_c   1.000
_cell.angle_alpha   90.00
_cell.angle_beta   90.00
_cell.angle_gamma   90.00
#
_symmetry.space_group_name_H-M   'P 1'
#
loop_
_entity.id
_entity.type
_entity.pdbx_description
1 polymer ?
#
loop_
_entity_poly.entity_id
_entity_poly.type
_entity_poly.pdbx_seq_one_letter_code
_entity_poly.pdbx_strand_id
1 'polypeptide(L)'
;GLATEQVSSVFEDVYDKDYSKQQISCLIKESKSDIHTWLNRRLDSHYLVVYFGATFVHTRRDKSVSKEGYYTLLCDKEDGTRDVLSVVNHSAEGVLL
;
A
#
# COMPACT_ATOMS: atom_id res chain seq x y z
N GLY A 1 -9.32 -6.50 -4.60
CA GLY A 1 -8.44 -6.02 -5.68
C GLY A 1 -8.47 -7.01 -6.82
N LEU A 2 -8.27 -6.54 -8.04
CA LEU A 2 -8.18 -7.41 -9.22
C LEU A 2 -6.74 -7.92 -9.36
N ALA A 3 -6.58 -9.18 -9.79
CA ALA A 3 -5.29 -9.70 -10.24
C ALA A 3 -4.85 -8.98 -11.52
N THR A 4 -3.54 -8.92 -11.80
CA THR A 4 -3.01 -8.27 -13.00
C THR A 4 -3.56 -8.88 -14.30
N GLU A 5 -3.88 -10.16 -14.30
CA GLU A 5 -4.59 -10.85 -15.39
C GLU A 5 -5.98 -10.30 -15.64
N GLN A 6 -6.74 -10.05 -14.57
CA GLN A 6 -8.09 -9.48 -14.66
C GLN A 6 -8.04 -8.00 -15.08
N VAL A 7 -6.98 -7.29 -14.70
CA VAL A 7 -6.77 -5.92 -15.18
C VAL A 7 -6.52 -5.92 -16.69
N SER A 8 -5.68 -6.83 -17.20
CA SER A 8 -5.44 -6.97 -18.64
C SER A 8 -6.72 -7.19 -19.43
N SER A 9 -7.58 -8.12 -18.99
CA SER A 9 -8.84 -8.40 -19.70
C SER A 9 -9.78 -7.20 -19.73
N VAL A 10 -9.85 -6.43 -18.63
CA VAL A 10 -10.68 -5.20 -18.59
C VAL A 10 -10.17 -4.13 -19.57
N PHE A 11 -8.86 -4.01 -19.73
CA PHE A 11 -8.29 -3.05 -20.69
C PHE A 11 -8.54 -3.45 -22.14
N GLU A 12 -8.53 -4.75 -22.44
CA GLU A 12 -8.89 -5.29 -23.75
C GLU A 12 -10.38 -5.01 -24.03
N ASP A 13 -11.27 -5.37 -23.10
CA ASP A 13 -12.73 -5.23 -23.26
C ASP A 13 -13.20 -3.78 -23.42
N VAL A 14 -12.60 -2.84 -22.69
CA VAL A 14 -13.05 -1.44 -22.63
C VAL A 14 -12.32 -0.55 -23.63
N TYR A 15 -11.04 -0.82 -23.88
CA TYR A 15 -10.16 0.07 -24.64
C TYR A 15 -9.53 -0.56 -25.87
N ASP A 16 -9.82 -1.83 -26.19
CA ASP A 16 -9.21 -2.59 -27.30
C ASP A 16 -7.67 -2.56 -27.23
N LYS A 17 -7.13 -2.60 -26.00
CA LYS A 17 -5.70 -2.56 -25.73
C LYS A 17 -5.26 -3.80 -24.97
N ASP A 18 -4.37 -4.57 -25.60
CA ASP A 18 -3.69 -5.69 -24.96
C ASP A 18 -2.48 -5.18 -24.15
N TYR A 19 -2.54 -5.36 -22.83
CA TYR A 19 -1.45 -5.06 -21.91
C TYR A 19 -0.96 -6.33 -21.22
N SER A 20 0.28 -6.72 -21.47
CA SER A 20 0.91 -7.83 -20.74
C SER A 20 0.96 -7.58 -19.23
N LYS A 21 1.02 -8.66 -18.44
CA LYS A 21 1.19 -8.59 -16.97
C LYS A 21 2.40 -7.75 -16.57
N GLN A 22 3.47 -7.81 -17.37
CA GLN A 22 4.69 -7.05 -17.17
C GLN A 22 4.47 -5.56 -17.35
N GLN A 23 3.70 -5.14 -18.36
CA GLN A 23 3.34 -3.73 -18.58
C GLN A 23 2.48 -3.20 -17.44
N ILE A 24 1.45 -3.95 -17.01
CA ILE A 24 0.60 -3.58 -15.87
C ILE A 24 1.44 -3.45 -14.60
N SER A 25 2.36 -4.39 -14.36
CA SER A 25 3.28 -4.32 -13.22
C SER A 25 4.22 -3.12 -13.30
N CYS A 26 4.66 -2.73 -14.51
CA CYS A 26 5.50 -1.55 -14.73
C CYS A 26 4.75 -0.26 -14.40
N LEU A 27 3.50 -0.13 -14.85
CA LEU A 27 2.65 1.02 -14.54
C LEU A 27 2.45 1.19 -13.02
N ILE A 28 2.22 0.09 -12.30
CA ILE A 28 2.09 0.14 -10.83
C ILE A 28 3.42 0.53 -10.16
N LYS A 29 4.57 0.17 -10.75
CA LYS A 29 5.89 0.57 -10.21
C LYS A 29 6.10 2.08 -10.32
N GLU A 30 5.54 2.74 -11.33
CA GLU A 30 5.64 4.19 -11.49
C GLU A 30 4.91 4.92 -10.36
N SER A 31 3.80 4.38 -9.85
CA SER A 31 3.08 4.94 -8.70
C SER A 31 3.85 4.86 -7.37
N LYS A 32 5.03 4.22 -7.32
CA LYS A 32 5.86 4.18 -6.11
C LYS A 32 6.29 5.56 -5.64
N SER A 33 6.55 6.49 -6.56
CA SER A 33 6.88 7.88 -6.20
C SER A 33 5.73 8.56 -5.47
N ASP A 34 4.50 8.29 -5.91
CA ASP A 34 3.30 8.89 -5.32
C ASP A 34 3.05 8.32 -3.92
N ILE A 35 3.24 7.01 -3.75
CA ILE A 35 3.19 6.35 -2.44
C ILE A 35 4.24 6.94 -1.50
N HIS A 36 5.47 7.15 -1.98
CA HIS A 36 6.53 7.76 -1.17
C HIS A 36 6.21 9.20 -0.78
N THR A 37 5.69 10.00 -1.72
CA THR A 37 5.25 11.37 -1.46
C THR A 37 4.12 11.39 -0.42
N TRP A 38 3.15 10.48 -0.55
CA TRP A 38 2.06 10.36 0.40
C TRP A 38 2.54 9.93 1.80
N LEU A 39 3.49 8.98 1.89
CA LEU A 39 4.06 8.55 3.17
C LEU A 39 4.86 9.66 3.87
N ASN A 40 5.49 10.56 3.13
CA ASN A 40 6.29 11.67 3.65
C ASN A 40 5.52 13.00 3.72
N ARG A 41 4.22 12.99 3.45
CA ARG A 41 3.39 14.19 3.54
C ARG A 41 3.41 14.76 4.96
N ARG A 42 3.20 16.06 5.08
CA ARG A 42 3.04 16.68 6.40
C ARG A 42 1.78 16.14 7.08
N LEU A 43 1.94 15.71 8.33
CA LEU A 43 0.84 15.32 9.20
C LEU A 43 0.36 16.53 10.00
N ASP A 44 -0.92 16.51 10.38
CA ASP A 44 -1.51 17.48 11.30
C ASP A 44 -0.83 17.39 12.67
N SER A 45 -0.79 18.51 13.40
CA SER A 45 -0.11 18.59 14.70
C SER A 45 -0.87 17.88 15.82
N HIS A 46 -2.16 17.60 15.63
CA HIS A 46 -3.03 17.04 16.65
C HIS A 46 -4.07 16.10 16.02
N TYR A 47 -4.31 14.98 16.70
CA TYR A 47 -5.32 13.98 16.36
C TYR A 47 -6.03 13.56 17.65
N LEU A 48 -7.35 13.37 17.60
CA LEU A 48 -8.13 13.02 18.78
C LEU A 48 -7.80 11.60 19.27
N VAL A 49 -7.69 10.67 18.34
CA VAL A 49 -7.36 9.26 18.60
C VAL A 49 -6.51 8.74 17.45
N VAL A 50 -5.54 7.89 17.79
CA VAL A 50 -4.74 7.13 16.82
C VAL A 50 -4.86 5.65 17.11
N TYR A 51 -5.24 4.87 16.10
CA TYR A 51 -5.36 3.42 16.14
C TYR A 51 -4.19 2.77 15.43
N PHE A 52 -3.68 1.70 16.02
CA PHE A 52 -2.62 0.87 15.45
C PHE A 52 -3.21 -0.49 15.06
N GLY A 53 -3.20 -0.80 13.76
CA GLY A 53 -3.58 -2.08 13.22
C GLY A 53 -2.38 -2.84 12.68
N ALA A 54 -2.43 -4.17 12.73
CA ALA A 54 -1.43 -5.04 12.10
C ALA A 54 -2.14 -6.14 11.30
N THR A 55 -1.81 -6.25 10.02
CA THR A 55 -2.30 -7.33 9.15
C THR A 55 -1.11 -8.16 8.69
N PHE A 56 -1.18 -9.48 8.90
CA PHE A 56 -0.08 -10.37 8.54
C PHE A 56 -0.35 -11.06 7.20
N VAL A 57 0.55 -10.86 6.23
CA VAL A 57 0.41 -11.37 4.86
C VAL A 57 1.64 -12.18 4.48
N HIS A 58 1.43 -13.29 3.75
CA HIS A 58 2.53 -14.05 3.16
C HIS A 58 3.20 -13.25 2.05
N THR A 59 4.42 -12.82 2.31
CA THR A 59 5.21 -11.95 1.43
C THR A 59 6.42 -12.72 0.95
N ARG A 60 6.64 -12.70 -0.37
CA ARG A 60 7.80 -13.33 -0.99
C ARG A 60 8.94 -12.31 -1.06
N ARG A 61 10.10 -12.66 -0.50
CA ARG A 61 11.36 -11.94 -0.69
C ARG A 61 12.40 -12.89 -1.26
N ASP A 62 13.00 -12.49 -2.37
CA ASP A 62 14.00 -13.28 -3.10
C ASP A 62 13.56 -14.75 -3.29
N LYS A 63 14.15 -15.65 -2.48
CA LYS A 63 13.95 -17.09 -2.54
C LYS A 63 13.06 -17.67 -1.43
N SER A 64 12.53 -16.85 -0.51
CA SER A 64 11.69 -17.31 0.60
C SER A 64 10.34 -16.60 0.67
N VAL A 65 9.36 -17.26 1.30
CA VAL A 65 8.06 -16.68 1.63
C VAL A 65 7.94 -16.70 3.14
N SER A 66 7.68 -15.55 3.74
CA SER A 66 7.49 -15.39 5.18
C SER A 66 6.16 -14.69 5.46
N LYS A 67 5.62 -14.88 6.66
CA LYS A 67 4.44 -14.14 7.12
C LYS A 67 4.93 -12.82 7.72
N GLU A 68 4.68 -11.72 7.02
CA GLU A 68 5.16 -10.38 7.42
C GLU A 68 4.02 -9.51 7.93
N GLY A 69 4.32 -8.65 8.91
CA GLY A 69 3.37 -7.69 9.46
C GLY A 69 3.34 -6.40 8.65
N TYR A 70 2.14 -6.00 8.23
CA TYR A 70 1.85 -4.69 7.67
C TYR A 70 1.08 -3.88 8.72
N TYR A 71 1.73 -2.84 9.23
CA TYR A 71 1.19 -1.98 10.27
C TYR A 71 0.51 -0.78 9.62
N THR A 72 -0.71 -0.49 10.05
CA THR A 72 -1.51 0.65 9.57
C THR A 72 -1.80 1.56 10.75
N LEU A 73 -1.54 2.85 10.58
CA LEU A 73 -1.91 3.89 11.53
C LEU A 73 -3.13 4.62 10.99
N LEU A 74 -4.23 4.59 11.75
CA LEU A 74 -5.47 5.30 11.45
C LEU A 74 -5.69 6.38 12.50
N CYS A 75 -6.29 7.50 12.15
CA CYS A 75 -6.61 8.55 13.11
C CYS A 75 -8.01 9.12 12.91
N ASP A 76 -8.58 9.62 13.99
CA ASP A 76 -9.76 10.48 13.98
C ASP A 76 -9.29 11.94 14.16
N LYS A 77 -9.67 12.82 13.23
CA LYS A 77 -9.36 14.26 13.23
C LYS A 77 -10.35 15.05 14.08
N GLU A 78 -10.01 16.30 14.37
CA GLU A 78 -10.87 17.20 15.15
C GLU A 78 -12.22 17.49 14.48
N ASP A 79 -12.27 17.44 13.15
CA ASP A 79 -13.50 17.59 12.37
C ASP A 79 -14.36 16.31 12.33
N GLY A 80 -13.95 15.26 13.04
CA GLY A 80 -14.63 13.97 13.11
C GLY A 80 -14.36 13.05 11.92
N THR A 81 -13.52 13.45 10.97
CA THR A 81 -13.13 12.60 9.83
C THR A 81 -12.05 11.59 10.22
N ARG A 82 -11.98 10.47 9.48
CA ARG A 82 -10.93 9.47 9.64
C ARG A 82 -9.91 9.57 8.52
N ASP A 83 -8.64 9.40 8.86
CA ASP A 83 -7.54 9.39 7.88
C ASP A 83 -6.57 8.25 8.16
N VAL A 84 -5.89 7.78 7.10
CA VAL A 84 -4.79 6.83 7.20
C VAL A 84 -3.50 7.64 7.25
N LEU A 85 -2.78 7.55 8.36
CA LEU A 85 -1.53 8.29 8.55
C LEU A 85 -0.36 7.60 7.87
N SER A 86 -0.29 6.27 7.96
CA SER A 86 0.82 5.51 7.42
C SER A 86 0.48 4.03 7.27
N VAL A 87 1.11 3.39 6.29
CA VAL A 87 1.12 1.93 6.12
C VAL A 87 2.56 1.51 5.92
N VAL A 88 3.09 0.74 6.87
CA VAL A 88 4.49 0.31 6.85
C VAL A 88 4.58 -1.20 7.03
N ASN A 89 5.45 -1.80 6.24
CA ASN A 89 5.87 -3.18 6.43
C ASN A 89 7.26 -3.14 7.06
N HIS A 90 7.38 -3.69 8.26
CA HIS A 90 8.67 -3.87 8.92
C HIS A 90 8.99 -5.36 8.88
N SER A 91 9.94 -5.74 8.01
CA SER A 91 10.34 -7.13 7.86
C SER A 91 11.21 -7.53 9.04
N ALA A 92 10.59 -8.22 10.00
CA ALA A 92 11.19 -8.73 11.23
C ALA A 92 11.62 -7.67 12.25
N GLU A 93 11.34 -7.97 13.51
CA GLU A 93 11.69 -7.20 14.71
C GLU A 93 13.07 -6.54 14.62
N GLY A 94 13.10 -5.21 14.59
CA GLY A 94 14.31 -4.43 14.88
C GLY A 94 14.91 -3.68 13.70
N VAL A 95 14.42 -2.46 13.46
CA VAL A 95 15.26 -1.28 13.19
C VAL A 95 14.54 -0.10 13.85
N LEU A 96 15.29 0.57 14.72
CA LEU A 96 14.89 1.67 15.61
C LEU A 96 14.24 2.86 14.88
N LEU A 97 13.26 3.46 15.55
CA LEU A 97 12.91 4.88 15.44
C LEU A 97 14.10 5.77 15.81
#